data_AF-A0A951CYD0-F1
#
_entry.id   AF-A0A951CYD0-F1
#
_cell.length_a   1.000
_cell.length_b   1.000
_cell.length_c   1.000
_cell.angle_alpha   90.00
_cell.angle_beta   90.00
_cell.angle_gamma   90.00
#
_symmetry.space_group_name_H-M   'P 1'
#
loop_
_entity.id
_entity.type
_entity.pdbx_description
1 polymer ?
#
loop_
_entity_poly.entity_id
_entity_poly.type
_entity_poly.pdbx_seq_one_letter_code
_entity_poly.pdbx_strand_id
1 'polypeptide(L)'
;SVSSGVGFLALFGVSVQTGVIMLEYINQLRARGNSVEESAIQGAVLRLRPIMMTMLVATLGLLPAAVSHGIGSDSQRPFAIVIVGGLISDLVMSIFLLPTLYVWMAGKNDLLPAVDTAEAV
;
A
#
# COMPACT_ATOMS: atom_id res chain seq x y z
N SER A 1 -6.66 -23.60 6.88
CA SER A 1 -5.76 -24.28 5.92
C SER A 1 -4.44 -23.56 5.82
N VAL A 2 -3.33 -24.30 5.63
CA VAL A 2 -1.97 -23.73 5.49
C VAL A 2 -1.91 -22.69 4.35
N SER A 3 -2.61 -22.94 3.25
CA SER A 3 -2.66 -22.08 2.06
C SER A 3 -3.23 -20.68 2.32
N SER A 4 -4.25 -20.56 3.19
CA SER A 4 -4.78 -19.26 3.61
C SER A 4 -3.77 -18.46 4.44
N GLY A 5 -2.99 -19.14 5.28
CA GLY A 5 -1.95 -18.52 6.09
C GLY A 5 -0.83 -17.93 5.24
N VAL A 6 -0.41 -18.65 4.21
CA VAL A 6 0.59 -18.14 3.24
C VAL A 6 0.05 -16.93 2.47
N GLY A 7 -1.21 -16.95 2.05
CA GLY A 7 -1.85 -15.80 1.39
C GLY A 7 -1.91 -14.57 2.29
N PHE A 8 -2.22 -14.74 3.57
CA PHE A 8 -2.24 -13.65 4.54
C PHE A 8 -0.84 -13.06 4.79
N LEU A 9 0.19 -13.91 4.90
CA LEU A 9 1.57 -13.44 5.06
C LEU A 9 2.04 -12.65 3.84
N ALA A 10 1.72 -13.10 2.64
CA ALA A 10 2.04 -12.38 1.40
C ALA A 10 1.40 -10.99 1.38
N LEU A 11 0.12 -10.89 1.75
CA LEU A 11 -0.59 -9.62 1.86
C LEU A 11 -0.01 -8.69 2.90
N PHE A 12 0.35 -9.23 4.07
CA PHE A 12 0.96 -8.45 5.12
C PHE A 12 2.26 -7.80 4.63
N GLY A 13 3.11 -8.56 3.92
CA GLY A 13 4.32 -8.02 3.30
C GLY A 13 4.03 -6.91 2.28
N VAL A 14 3.03 -7.11 1.41
CA VAL A 14 2.62 -6.09 0.42
C VAL A 14 2.09 -4.83 1.12
N SER A 15 1.24 -4.99 2.14
CA SER A 15 0.66 -3.87 2.89
C SER A 15 1.75 -3.05 3.60
N VAL A 16 2.70 -3.72 4.27
CA VAL A 16 3.84 -3.05 4.92
C VAL A 16 4.69 -2.31 3.88
N GLN A 17 4.97 -2.93 2.74
CA GLN A 17 5.73 -2.29 1.67
C GLN A 17 5.03 -1.05 1.14
N THR A 18 3.73 -1.13 0.82
CA THR A 18 2.93 0.01 0.36
C THR A 18 2.93 1.13 1.40
N GLY A 19 2.82 0.79 2.69
CA GLY A 19 2.81 1.77 3.77
C GLY A 19 4.15 2.47 3.97
N VAL A 20 5.26 1.74 4.01
CA VAL A 20 6.62 2.32 4.12
C VAL A 20 6.89 3.26 2.94
N ILE A 21 6.52 2.82 1.73
CA ILE A 21 6.65 3.59 0.50
C ILE A 21 5.83 4.90 0.56
N MET A 22 4.62 4.88 1.11
CA MET A 22 3.81 6.07 1.33
C MET A 22 4.49 7.03 2.31
N LEU A 23 4.91 6.53 3.48
CA LEU A 23 5.54 7.34 4.53
C LEU A 23 6.82 8.02 4.03
N GLU A 24 7.66 7.28 3.32
CA GLU A 24 8.88 7.81 2.70
C GLU A 24 8.56 8.98 1.76
N TYR A 25 7.51 8.85 0.95
CA TYR A 25 7.12 9.89 0.01
C TYR A 25 6.59 11.15 0.71
N ILE A 26 5.79 10.99 1.77
CA ILE A 26 5.31 12.12 2.58
C ILE A 26 6.48 12.81 3.29
N ASN A 27 7.46 12.04 3.79
CA ASN A 27 8.68 12.58 4.40
C ASN A 27 9.52 13.37 3.40
N GLN A 28 9.67 12.87 2.17
CA GLN A 28 10.36 13.60 1.10
C GLN A 28 9.64 14.90 0.73
N LEU A 29 8.31 14.88 0.66
CA LEU A 29 7.50 16.09 0.42
C LEU A 29 7.67 17.13 1.53
N ARG A 30 7.73 16.70 2.80
CA ARG A 30 8.03 17.58 3.94
C ARG A 30 9.46 18.10 3.91
N ALA A 31 10.43 17.27 3.52
CA ALA A 31 11.83 17.69 3.39
C ALA A 31 11.98 18.82 2.36
N ARG A 32 11.15 18.82 1.30
CA ARG A 32 11.07 19.90 0.30
C ARG A 32 10.40 21.19 0.82
N GLY A 33 9.98 21.23 2.09
CA GLY A 33 9.43 22.42 2.74
C GLY A 33 7.89 22.49 2.76
N ASN A 34 7.18 21.46 2.31
CA ASN A 34 5.72 21.44 2.35
C ASN A 34 5.19 21.23 3.79
N SER A 35 3.97 21.72 4.04
CA SER A 35 3.29 21.46 5.31
C SER A 35 2.94 19.97 5.47
N VAL A 36 2.77 19.51 6.71
CA VAL A 36 2.44 18.10 7.03
C VAL A 36 1.16 17.66 6.32
N GLU A 37 0.13 18.50 6.37
CA GLU A 37 -1.18 18.21 5.77
C GLU A 37 -1.12 18.17 4.24
N GLU A 38 -0.46 19.15 3.64
CA GLU A 38 -0.30 19.20 2.18
C GLU A 38 0.53 18.02 1.67
N SER A 39 1.59 17.65 2.40
CA SER A 39 2.44 16.49 2.07
C SER A 39 1.66 15.19 2.17
N ALA A 40 0.79 15.04 3.17
CA ALA A 40 -0.06 13.86 3.34
C ALA A 40 -1.09 13.74 2.20
N ILE A 41 -1.73 14.85 1.81
CA ILE A 41 -2.70 14.87 0.71
C ILE A 41 -2.01 14.60 -0.63
N GLN A 42 -0.91 15.31 -0.94
CA GLN A 42 -0.16 15.08 -2.17
C GLN A 42 0.39 13.66 -2.25
N GLY A 43 0.93 13.14 -1.15
CA GLY A 43 1.40 11.77 -1.06
C GLY A 43 0.29 10.76 -1.36
N ALA A 44 -0.89 10.93 -0.77
CA ALA A 44 -2.04 10.06 -1.02
C ALA A 44 -2.48 10.09 -2.49
N VAL A 45 -2.59 11.28 -3.10
CA VAL A 45 -3.02 11.44 -4.51
C VAL A 45 -2.00 10.84 -5.48
N LEU A 46 -0.71 11.08 -5.26
CA LEU A 46 0.35 10.59 -6.14
C LEU A 46 0.53 9.07 -6.05
N ARG A 47 0.25 8.47 -4.88
CA ARG A 47 0.31 7.03 -4.66
C ARG A 47 -0.94 6.27 -5.09
N LEU A 48 -2.12 6.93 -5.12
CA LEU A 48 -3.38 6.31 -5.55
C LEU A 48 -3.24 5.63 -6.92
N ARG A 49 -2.63 6.29 -7.91
CA ARG A 49 -2.47 5.73 -9.27
C ARG A 49 -1.61 4.44 -9.29
N PRO A 50 -0.37 4.45 -8.77
CA PRO A 50 0.44 3.24 -8.65
C PRO A 50 -0.23 2.09 -7.88
N ILE A 51 -0.85 2.36 -6.72
CA ILE A 51 -1.49 1.32 -5.91
C ILE A 51 -2.67 0.72 -6.69
N MET A 52 -3.49 1.56 -7.33
CA MET A 52 -4.59 1.08 -8.17
C MET A 52 -4.09 0.21 -9.33
N MET A 53 -2.97 0.55 -9.98
CA MET A 53 -2.41 -0.26 -11.05
C MET A 53 -2.03 -1.67 -10.58
N THR A 54 -1.28 -1.78 -9.48
CA THR A 54 -0.84 -3.09 -8.96
C THR A 54 -2.03 -3.92 -8.47
N MET A 55 -2.97 -3.26 -7.78
CA MET A 55 -4.23 -3.81 -7.32
C MET A 55 -5.06 -4.42 -8.43
N LEU A 56 -5.24 -3.69 -9.54
CA LEU A 56 -6.01 -4.15 -10.69
C LEU A 56 -5.34 -5.35 -11.35
N VAL A 57 -4.02 -5.31 -11.54
CA VAL A 57 -3.27 -6.42 -12.13
C VAL A 57 -3.38 -7.68 -11.27
N ALA A 58 -3.16 -7.56 -9.96
CA ALA A 58 -3.26 -8.70 -9.03
C ALA A 58 -4.69 -9.25 -8.96
N THR A 59 -5.69 -8.38 -8.86
CA THR A 59 -7.10 -8.78 -8.79
C THR A 59 -7.53 -9.49 -10.05
N LEU A 60 -7.27 -8.92 -11.23
CA LEU A 60 -7.64 -9.53 -12.51
C LEU A 60 -6.88 -10.85 -12.76
N GLY A 61 -5.61 -10.94 -12.37
CA GLY A 61 -4.81 -12.15 -12.52
C GLY A 61 -5.25 -13.31 -11.60
N LEU A 62 -5.74 -12.99 -10.40
CA LEU A 62 -6.17 -13.98 -9.41
C LEU A 62 -7.68 -14.25 -9.40
N LEU A 63 -8.49 -13.41 -10.04
CA LEU A 63 -9.95 -13.56 -10.12
C LEU A 63 -10.38 -14.96 -10.61
N PRO A 64 -9.83 -15.50 -11.71
CA PRO A 64 -10.24 -16.81 -12.21
C PRO A 64 -9.85 -17.94 -11.25
N ALA A 65 -8.70 -17.81 -10.59
CA ALA A 65 -8.24 -18.77 -9.58
C ALA A 65 -9.11 -18.75 -8.31
N ALA A 66 -9.62 -17.56 -7.92
CA ALA A 66 -10.50 -17.40 -6.77
C ALA A 66 -11.92 -17.99 -6.98
N VAL A 67 -12.39 -18.05 -8.23
CA VAL A 67 -13.73 -18.53 -8.60
C VAL A 67 -13.70 -19.96 -9.16
N SER A 68 -12.52 -20.55 -9.41
CA SER A 68 -12.40 -21.92 -9.91
C SER A 68 -12.94 -22.97 -8.93
N HIS A 69 -13.71 -23.92 -9.46
CA HIS A 69 -14.26 -25.07 -8.74
C HIS A 69 -13.75 -26.42 -9.30
N GLY A 70 -12.65 -26.38 -10.07
CA GLY A 70 -12.04 -27.58 -10.66
C GLY A 70 -11.26 -28.43 -9.65
N ILE A 71 -10.92 -29.67 -10.04
CA ILE A 71 -10.07 -30.57 -9.25
C ILE A 71 -8.71 -29.89 -8.97
N GLY A 72 -8.32 -29.79 -7.69
CA GLY A 72 -7.10 -29.09 -7.26
C GLY A 72 -7.28 -27.61 -6.89
N SER A 73 -8.52 -27.08 -6.94
CA SER A 73 -8.84 -25.71 -6.51
C SER A 73 -8.84 -25.54 -4.98
N ASP A 74 -9.00 -26.62 -4.21
CA ASP A 74 -9.12 -26.59 -2.75
C ASP A 74 -7.93 -25.94 -2.03
N SER A 75 -6.74 -26.00 -2.61
CA SER A 75 -5.53 -25.40 -2.05
C SER A 75 -5.27 -23.97 -2.55
N GLN A 76 -5.63 -23.66 -3.81
CA GLN A 76 -5.26 -22.39 -4.47
C GLN A 76 -6.34 -21.31 -4.30
N ARG A 77 -7.61 -21.72 -4.28
CA ARG A 77 -8.75 -20.84 -4.07
C ARG A 77 -8.66 -20.03 -2.77
N PRO A 78 -8.41 -20.63 -1.58
CA PRO A 78 -8.29 -19.86 -0.34
C PRO A 78 -7.14 -18.86 -0.36
N PHE A 79 -6.04 -19.15 -1.05
CA PHE A 79 -4.92 -18.22 -1.23
C PHE A 79 -5.34 -17.01 -2.08
N ALA A 80 -5.96 -17.26 -3.23
CA ALA A 80 -6.39 -16.20 -4.15
C ALA A 80 -7.46 -15.29 -3.54
N ILE A 81 -8.43 -15.85 -2.81
CA ILE A 81 -9.49 -15.09 -2.13
C ILE A 81 -8.90 -14.14 -1.09
N VAL A 82 -7.97 -14.63 -0.27
CA VAL A 82 -7.31 -13.82 0.76
C VAL A 82 -6.60 -12.64 0.09
N ILE A 83 -5.82 -12.89 -0.97
CA ILE A 83 -5.10 -11.82 -1.69
C ILE A 83 -6.06 -10.78 -2.25
N VAL A 84 -7.07 -11.17 -3.02
CA VAL A 84 -8.01 -10.22 -3.64
C VAL A 84 -8.74 -9.38 -2.58
N GLY A 85 -9.25 -10.01 -1.51
CA GLY A 85 -9.96 -9.29 -0.46
C GLY A 85 -9.07 -8.37 0.38
N GLY A 86 -7.87 -8.83 0.74
CA GLY A 86 -6.96 -8.05 1.56
C GLY A 86 -6.31 -6.89 0.80
N LEU A 87 -6.05 -7.06 -0.49
CA LEU A 87 -5.61 -5.99 -1.39
C LEU A 87 -6.64 -4.83 -1.41
N ILE A 88 -7.94 -5.13 -1.55
CA ILE A 88 -8.98 -4.10 -1.57
C ILE A 88 -9.00 -3.35 -0.23
N SER A 89 -8.87 -4.09 0.86
CA SER A 89 -8.80 -3.51 2.20
C SER A 89 -7.54 -2.65 2.38
N ASP A 90 -6.39 -3.11 1.90
CA ASP A 90 -5.10 -2.41 1.96
C ASP A 90 -5.12 -1.10 1.17
N LEU A 91 -5.80 -1.04 0.02
CA LEU A 91 -5.98 0.20 -0.73
C LEU A 91 -6.68 1.27 0.12
N VAL A 92 -7.79 0.90 0.76
CA VAL A 92 -8.55 1.81 1.62
C VAL A 92 -7.71 2.23 2.83
N MET A 93 -7.03 1.27 3.46
CA MET A 93 -6.20 1.53 4.63
C MET A 93 -5.00 2.41 4.28
N SER A 94 -4.32 2.16 3.17
CA SER A 94 -3.14 2.91 2.75
C SER A 94 -3.46 4.34 2.32
N ILE A 95 -4.62 4.60 1.72
CA ILE A 95 -4.97 5.93 1.20
C ILE A 95 -5.70 6.79 2.23
N PHE A 96 -6.47 6.19 3.13
CA PHE A 96 -7.19 6.94 4.16
C PHE A 96 -6.49 6.86 5.51
N LEU A 97 -6.18 5.64 5.99
CA LEU A 97 -5.69 5.46 7.34
C LEU A 97 -4.26 6.01 7.50
N LEU A 98 -3.35 5.72 6.57
CA LEU A 98 -1.96 6.16 6.68
C LEU A 98 -1.76 7.68 6.67
N PRO A 99 -2.30 8.47 5.73
CA PRO A 99 -2.11 9.91 5.78
C PRO A 99 -2.77 10.54 7.00
N THR A 100 -3.92 10.03 7.46
CA THR A 100 -4.55 10.51 8.70
C THR A 100 -3.70 10.20 9.93
N LEU A 101 -3.19 8.97 10.05
CA LEU A 101 -2.29 8.58 11.13
C LEU A 101 -0.98 9.37 11.09
N TYR A 102 -0.47 9.65 9.89
CA TYR A 102 0.71 10.46 9.70
C TYR A 102 0.50 11.89 10.21
N VAL A 103 -0.59 12.56 9.81
CA VAL A 103 -0.90 13.92 10.28
C VAL A 103 -1.06 13.96 11.80
N TRP A 104 -1.62 12.90 12.40
CA TRP A 104 -1.79 12.80 13.85
C TRP A 104 -0.48 12.58 14.61
N MET A 105 0.45 11.77 14.08
CA MET A 105 1.73 11.48 14.72
C MET A 105 2.84 12.48 14.38
N ALA A 106 2.76 13.17 13.24
CA ALA A 106 3.80 14.05 12.75
C ALA A 106 4.00 15.25 13.69
N GLY A 107 5.20 15.37 14.23
CA GLY A 107 5.62 16.46 15.10
C GLY A 107 6.39 17.54 14.35
N LYS A 108 6.45 18.75 14.93
CA LYS A 108 7.29 19.85 14.41
C LYS A 108 8.80 19.57 14.49
N ASN A 109 9.22 18.54 15.23
CA ASN A 109 10.61 18.17 15.49
C ASN A 109 11.04 16.86 14.82
N ASP A 110 10.30 16.37 13.81
CA ASP A 110 10.66 15.11 13.15
C ASP A 110 11.99 15.25 12.39
N LEU A 111 12.88 14.26 12.53
CA LEU A 111 14.07 14.16 11.69
C LEU A 111 13.64 13.81 10.26
N LEU A 112 13.66 14.81 9.39
CA LEU A 112 13.36 14.64 7.98
C LEU A 112 14.58 14.07 7.23
N PRO A 113 14.37 13.23 6.20
CA PRO A 113 15.45 12.79 5.34
C PRO A 113 16.12 13.98 4.65
N ALA A 114 17.43 13.86 4.40
CA ALA A 114 18.17 14.89 3.67
C ALA A 114 17.55 15.08 2.28
N VAL A 115 17.28 16.33 1.92
CA VAL A 115 16.81 16.67 0.57
C VAL A 115 17.92 16.31 -0.41
N ASP A 116 17.66 15.34 -1.28
CA ASP A 116 18.57 15.03 -2.37
C ASP A 116 18.49 16.17 -3.39
N THR A 117 19.40 17.13 -3.28
CA THR A 117 19.47 18.34 -4.12
C THR A 117 19.79 18.06 -5.60
N ALA A 118 19.88 16.79 -6.00
CA ALA A 118 20.19 16.36 -7.35
C ALA A 118 19.07 16.61 -8.38
N GLU A 119 17.81 16.83 -7.96
CA GLU A 119 16.69 17.11 -8.87
C GLU A 119 16.44 18.62 -9.13
N ALA A 120 17.29 19.51 -8.60
CA ALA A 120 17.16 20.95 -8.77
C ALA A 120 18.08 21.55 -9.86
N VAL A 121 18.66 20.72 -10.73
CA VAL A 121 19.53 21.12 -11.85
C VAL A 121 19.00 20.61 -13.18
#